data_AF-A0A498STG3-F1
#
_entry.id   AF-A0A498STG3-F1
#
_cell.length_a   1.000
_cell.length_b   1.000
_cell.length_c   1.000
_cell.angle_alpha   90.00
_cell.angle_beta   90.00
_cell.angle_gamma   90.00
#
_symmetry.space_group_name_H-M   'P 1'
#
loop_
_entity.id
_entity.type
_entity.pdbx_description
1 polymer ?
#
loop_
_entity_poly.entity_id
_entity_poly.type
_entity_poly.pdbx_seq_one_letter_code
_entity_poly.pdbx_strand_id
1 'polypeptide(L)'
;MAKFNFKIFETEVDRAYQIRCFFTESVKALEATLDVSQLTTQIIAREYALPTCIYEIRESRNGPFVKFAHIGDHIWHVWHCDLVAGTVYGILIHSCHVDDGQGKHVPIVDNKGCVLDPLLLSDIEYDNQAITAYAETRVFKYSDKIQLYFTCTIQLCVKNDGGCDDVTPPDCDNVEYLTQVPVEYSSLDRDHRDDSSSHIRRH
;
A
#
# COMPACT_ATOMS: atom_id res chain seq x y z
N MET A 1 37.38 -0.20 10.78
CA MET A 1 37.36 -0.08 9.30
C MET A 1 37.95 -1.35 8.71
N ALA A 2 37.17 -2.12 7.93
CA ALA A 2 37.69 -3.13 7.01
C ALA A 2 36.70 -3.26 5.85
N LYS A 3 37.15 -2.90 4.64
CA LYS A 3 36.44 -3.07 3.36
C LYS A 3 36.47 -4.54 2.98
N PHE A 4 35.31 -5.11 2.63
CA PHE A 4 35.24 -6.37 1.89
C PHE A 4 34.93 -6.07 0.42
N ASN A 5 35.81 -6.53 -0.45
CA ASN A 5 35.69 -6.43 -1.90
C ASN A 5 35.30 -7.82 -2.42
N PHE A 6 34.11 -7.97 -2.99
CA PHE A 6 33.64 -9.26 -3.51
C PHE A 6 34.04 -9.40 -4.97
N LYS A 7 34.81 -10.44 -5.30
CA LYS A 7 35.10 -10.81 -6.70
C LYS A 7 33.86 -11.48 -7.30
N ILE A 8 33.44 -10.93 -8.43
CA ILE A 8 32.42 -11.40 -9.36
C ILE A 8 33.12 -12.40 -10.27
N PHE A 9 32.60 -13.62 -10.47
CA PHE A 9 32.50 -14.36 -11.74
C PHE A 9 32.03 -15.80 -11.45
N GLU A 10 30.87 -16.16 -12.01
CA GLU A 10 30.32 -17.51 -12.04
C GLU A 10 30.79 -18.23 -13.31
N THR A 11 31.11 -19.52 -13.20
CA THR A 11 31.63 -20.34 -14.32
C THR A 11 30.62 -21.39 -14.77
N GLU A 12 30.81 -21.95 -15.97
CA GLU A 12 29.89 -22.90 -16.63
C GLU A 12 29.60 -24.20 -15.84
N VAL A 13 30.37 -24.47 -14.79
CA VAL A 13 30.20 -25.64 -13.91
C VAL A 13 29.55 -25.31 -12.56
N ASP A 14 29.18 -24.04 -12.32
CA ASP A 14 28.55 -23.64 -11.06
C ASP A 14 27.14 -24.20 -10.97
N ARG A 15 26.88 -24.93 -9.88
CA ARG A 15 25.54 -25.41 -9.52
C ARG A 15 25.13 -24.78 -8.20
N ALA A 16 24.07 -24.00 -8.21
CA ALA A 16 23.43 -23.51 -7.00
C ALA A 16 22.37 -24.52 -6.52
N TYR A 17 22.44 -24.92 -5.26
CA TYR A 17 21.40 -25.72 -4.60
C TYR A 17 20.78 -24.90 -3.47
N GLN A 18 19.44 -24.83 -3.42
CA GLN A 18 18.71 -24.22 -2.31
C GLN A 18 18.14 -25.34 -1.42
N ILE A 19 18.78 -25.58 -0.27
CA ILE A 19 18.27 -26.51 0.73
C ILE A 19 17.37 -25.73 1.70
N ARG A 20 16.10 -26.14 1.81
CA ARG A 20 15.19 -25.66 2.86
C ARG A 20 14.90 -26.82 3.81
N CYS A 21 15.37 -26.70 5.05
CA CYS A 21 14.95 -27.58 6.13
C CYS A 21 13.74 -26.95 6.84
N PHE A 22 12.65 -27.70 6.99
CA PHE A 22 11.55 -27.34 7.87
C PHE A 22 11.67 -28.21 9.12
N PHE A 23 11.85 -27.58 10.29
CA PHE A 23 11.81 -28.26 11.57
C PHE A 23 10.37 -28.23 12.08
N THR A 24 9.74 -29.40 12.24
CA THR A 24 8.52 -29.52 13.04
C THR A 24 8.93 -29.68 14.49
N GLU A 25 8.79 -28.61 15.28
CA GLU A 25 8.96 -28.73 16.72
C GLU A 25 7.74 -29.48 17.29
N SER A 26 7.84 -30.81 17.34
CA SER A 26 6.84 -31.69 17.94
C SER A 26 7.21 -31.94 19.39
N VAL A 27 7.04 -30.94 20.26
CA VAL A 27 7.05 -31.22 21.71
C VAL A 27 5.76 -31.96 22.04
N LYS A 28 5.83 -33.29 22.00
CA LYS A 28 4.75 -34.18 22.40
C LYS A 28 4.90 -34.48 23.89
N ALA A 29 4.22 -33.70 24.73
CA ALA A 29 4.05 -34.09 26.13
C ALA A 29 3.10 -35.31 26.17
N LEU A 30 3.62 -36.45 26.63
CA LEU A 30 2.81 -37.61 27.01
C LEU A 30 2.38 -37.42 28.46
N GLU A 31 1.10 -37.15 28.70
CA GLU A 31 0.49 -37.31 30.02
C GLU A 31 -0.88 -38.00 29.91
N ALA A 32 -1.19 -38.79 30.93
CA ALA A 32 -2.26 -39.79 30.96
C ALA A 32 -3.61 -39.25 31.49
N THR A 33 -4.66 -39.71 30.81
CA THR A 33 -6.12 -39.72 31.05
C THR A 33 -6.75 -39.07 32.28
N LEU A 34 -7.82 -38.29 32.04
CA LEU A 34 -9.05 -38.26 32.83
C LEU A 34 -10.24 -38.10 31.86
N ASP A 35 -11.24 -38.99 31.95
CA ASP A 35 -12.41 -39.01 31.08
C ASP A 35 -13.46 -38.00 31.55
N VAL A 36 -13.73 -36.99 30.72
CA VAL A 36 -14.86 -36.07 30.84
C VAL A 36 -15.39 -35.87 29.43
N SER A 37 -16.68 -36.16 29.21
CA SER A 37 -17.33 -36.02 27.90
C SER A 37 -17.28 -34.57 27.42
N GLN A 38 -16.28 -34.24 26.61
CA GLN A 38 -16.19 -32.97 25.91
C GLN A 38 -16.98 -33.04 24.61
N LEU A 39 -17.82 -32.04 24.38
CA LEU A 39 -18.37 -31.76 23.06
C LEU A 39 -17.18 -31.67 22.09
N THR A 40 -17.11 -32.56 21.11
CA THR A 40 -16.09 -32.50 20.06
C THR A 40 -16.37 -31.27 19.21
N THR A 41 -15.80 -30.13 19.57
CA THR A 41 -15.60 -29.03 18.63
C THR A 41 -14.64 -29.57 17.57
N GLN A 42 -15.20 -30.06 16.47
CA GLN A 42 -14.41 -30.35 15.28
C GLN A 42 -13.80 -29.01 14.85
N ILE A 43 -12.50 -28.85 15.08
CA ILE A 43 -11.76 -27.79 14.42
C ILE A 43 -11.75 -28.19 12.94
N ILE A 44 -12.69 -27.66 12.17
CA ILE A 44 -12.64 -27.72 10.72
C ILE A 44 -11.53 -26.76 10.32
N ALA A 45 -10.28 -27.20 10.46
CA ALA A 45 -9.13 -26.52 9.88
C ALA A 45 -9.23 -26.71 8.36
N ARG A 46 -10.06 -25.90 7.70
CA ARG A 46 -9.93 -25.71 6.26
C ARG A 46 -8.63 -24.94 6.06
N GLU A 47 -7.62 -25.61 5.52
CA GLU A 47 -6.41 -24.96 5.03
C GLU A 47 -6.77 -24.12 3.81
N TYR A 48 -7.12 -22.86 4.03
CA TYR A 48 -7.27 -21.89 2.95
C TYR A 48 -5.90 -21.32 2.61
N ALA A 49 -5.48 -21.46 1.35
CA ALA A 49 -4.26 -20.84 0.86
C ALA A 49 -4.47 -19.31 0.78
N LEU A 50 -3.42 -18.56 1.16
CA LEU A 50 -3.42 -17.11 1.01
C LEU A 50 -3.44 -16.74 -0.48
N PRO A 51 -4.33 -15.81 -0.91
CA PRO A 51 -4.37 -15.38 -2.30
C PRO A 51 -3.17 -14.51 -2.66
N THR A 52 -2.85 -14.48 -3.96
CA THR A 52 -1.94 -13.47 -4.51
C THR A 52 -2.71 -12.18 -4.75
N CYS A 53 -2.15 -11.06 -4.31
CA CYS A 53 -2.71 -9.73 -4.54
C CYS A 53 -1.76 -8.89 -5.38
N ILE A 54 -2.32 -8.07 -6.26
CA ILE A 54 -1.62 -7.20 -7.22
C ILE A 54 -2.13 -5.78 -7.00
N TYR A 55 -1.19 -4.83 -7.06
CA TYR A 55 -1.45 -3.40 -6.98
C TYR A 55 -0.99 -2.73 -8.27
N GLU A 56 -1.88 -1.96 -8.89
CA GLU A 56 -1.71 -1.39 -10.22
C GLU A 56 -2.17 0.06 -10.26
N ILE A 57 -1.57 0.85 -11.15
CA ILE A 57 -2.02 2.21 -11.46
C ILE A 57 -2.54 2.22 -12.90
N ARG A 58 -3.78 2.69 -13.08
CA ARG A 58 -4.52 2.63 -14.35
C ARG A 58 -5.17 3.97 -14.70
N GLU A 59 -5.48 4.18 -15.98
CA GLU A 59 -6.18 5.39 -16.45
C GLU A 59 -7.66 5.41 -16.02
N SER A 60 -8.23 4.24 -15.75
CA SER A 60 -9.57 4.05 -15.18
C SER A 60 -9.60 2.72 -14.41
N ARG A 61 -10.68 2.44 -13.66
CA ARG A 61 -10.82 1.16 -12.90
C ARG A 61 -10.51 -0.09 -13.71
N ASN A 62 -10.85 -0.10 -14.99
CA ASN A 62 -10.61 -1.22 -15.92
C ASN A 62 -9.69 -0.84 -17.11
N GLY A 63 -9.04 0.32 -17.01
CA GLY A 63 -8.22 0.88 -18.09
C GLY A 63 -6.84 0.23 -18.21
N PRO A 64 -6.03 0.70 -19.18
CA PRO A 64 -4.65 0.29 -19.32
C PRO A 64 -3.76 0.81 -18.17
N PHE A 65 -2.59 0.20 -18.04
CA PHE A 65 -1.55 0.63 -17.10
C PHE A 65 -1.01 2.02 -17.44
N VAL A 66 -0.89 2.85 -16.42
CA VAL A 66 -0.24 4.15 -16.53
C VAL A 66 1.27 3.95 -16.34
N LYS A 67 2.05 4.40 -17.32
CA LYS A 67 3.52 4.47 -17.21
C LYS A 67 4.01 5.88 -16.90
N PHE A 68 3.28 6.88 -17.39
CA PHE A 68 3.58 8.30 -17.24
C PHE A 68 2.26 9.04 -17.10
N ALA A 69 2.23 10.05 -16.24
CA ALA A 69 1.09 10.94 -16.07
C ALA A 69 1.58 12.37 -15.85
N HIS A 70 0.77 13.34 -16.28
CA HIS A 70 1.01 14.76 -16.08
C HIS A 70 0.35 15.24 -14.79
N ILE A 71 0.84 16.36 -14.26
CA ILE A 71 0.24 17.00 -13.10
C ILE A 71 -1.22 17.37 -13.44
N GLY A 72 -2.14 16.97 -12.57
CA GLY A 72 -3.56 17.20 -12.74
C GLY A 72 -4.30 16.08 -13.47
N ASP A 73 -3.60 15.09 -14.03
CA ASP A 73 -4.23 13.89 -14.58
C ASP A 73 -4.93 13.11 -13.46
N HIS A 74 -6.02 12.43 -13.83
CA HIS A 74 -6.77 11.56 -12.94
C HIS A 74 -6.37 10.12 -13.22
N ILE A 75 -5.87 9.43 -12.19
CA ILE A 75 -5.44 8.03 -12.28
C ILE A 75 -6.14 7.21 -11.19
N TRP A 76 -6.19 5.90 -11.40
CA TRP A 76 -6.82 4.95 -10.50
C TRP A 76 -5.79 3.99 -9.92
N HIS A 77 -5.74 3.96 -8.60
CA HIS A 77 -5.13 2.90 -7.82
C HIS A 77 -6.09 1.71 -7.79
N VAL A 78 -5.61 0.54 -8.20
CA VAL A 78 -6.39 -0.69 -8.25
C VAL A 78 -5.64 -1.77 -7.48
N TRP A 79 -6.23 -2.23 -6.38
CA TRP A 79 -5.75 -3.38 -5.64
C TRP A 79 -6.70 -4.53 -5.88
N HIS A 80 -6.19 -5.68 -6.31
CA HIS A 80 -7.04 -6.86 -6.50
C HIS A 80 -6.30 -8.13 -6.11
N CYS A 81 -7.02 -9.14 -5.64
CA CYS A 81 -6.49 -10.47 -5.39
C CYS A 81 -7.11 -11.52 -6.33
N ASP A 82 -6.64 -12.76 -6.23
CA ASP A 82 -7.20 -13.89 -6.99
C ASP A 82 -8.72 -13.98 -6.80
N LEU A 83 -9.47 -13.91 -7.91
CA LEU A 83 -10.95 -13.82 -7.87
C LEU A 83 -11.61 -14.97 -7.08
N VAL A 84 -11.05 -16.18 -7.16
CA VAL A 84 -11.57 -17.37 -6.47
C VAL A 84 -11.55 -17.19 -4.95
N ALA A 85 -10.58 -16.44 -4.43
CA ALA A 85 -10.41 -16.18 -3.02
C ALA A 85 -11.45 -15.20 -2.45
N GLY A 86 -12.12 -14.40 -3.28
CA GLY A 86 -13.14 -13.44 -2.85
C GLY A 86 -14.37 -14.07 -2.20
N THR A 87 -14.56 -15.40 -2.35
CA THR A 87 -15.60 -16.17 -1.65
C THR A 87 -15.27 -16.45 -0.19
N VAL A 88 -13.98 -16.46 0.16
CA VAL A 88 -13.46 -16.79 1.50
C VAL A 88 -12.93 -15.55 2.19
N TYR A 89 -12.29 -14.67 1.46
CA TYR A 89 -11.56 -13.52 1.99
C TYR A 89 -12.21 -12.19 1.59
N GLY A 90 -12.13 -11.22 2.49
CA GLY A 90 -12.21 -9.79 2.21
C GLY A 90 -10.83 -9.15 2.28
N ILE A 91 -10.73 -7.92 1.77
CA ILE A 91 -9.49 -7.12 1.82
C ILE A 91 -9.73 -5.79 2.52
N LEU A 92 -8.73 -5.33 3.24
CA LEU A 92 -8.59 -3.96 3.73
C LEU A 92 -7.27 -3.42 3.17
N ILE A 93 -7.31 -2.23 2.58
CA ILE A 93 -6.08 -1.51 2.23
C ILE A 93 -5.58 -0.86 3.51
N HIS A 94 -4.86 -1.65 4.31
CA HIS A 94 -4.56 -1.34 5.71
C HIS A 94 -3.71 -0.11 5.89
N SER A 95 -2.72 0.14 5.02
CA SER A 95 -1.84 1.31 5.09
C SER A 95 -1.10 1.54 3.78
N CYS A 96 -0.86 2.80 3.43
CA CYS A 96 -0.14 3.19 2.22
C CYS A 96 0.79 4.37 2.48
N HIS A 97 1.95 4.37 1.83
CA HIS A 97 2.86 5.51 1.80
C HIS A 97 3.40 5.77 0.40
N VAL A 98 3.84 7.00 0.21
CA VAL A 98 4.55 7.45 -0.99
C VAL A 98 6.00 7.74 -0.61
N ASP A 99 6.93 7.23 -1.40
CA ASP A 99 8.36 7.54 -1.32
C ASP A 99 8.85 8.18 -2.62
N ASP A 100 9.87 9.02 -2.52
CA ASP A 100 10.47 9.74 -3.65
C ASP A 100 11.79 9.09 -4.15
N GLY A 101 12.08 7.87 -3.71
CA GLY A 101 13.31 7.13 -4.00
C GLY A 101 14.51 7.57 -3.16
N GLN A 102 14.36 8.56 -2.27
CA GLN A 102 15.42 9.06 -1.38
C GLN A 102 15.19 8.64 0.09
N GLY A 103 14.20 7.78 0.34
CA GLY A 103 13.93 7.19 1.65
C GLY A 103 13.04 8.04 2.55
N LYS A 104 12.37 9.07 2.01
CA LYS A 104 11.36 9.85 2.75
C LYS A 104 9.98 9.28 2.46
N HIS A 105 9.42 8.59 3.45
CA HIS A 105 8.08 7.99 3.34
C HIS A 105 7.03 8.95 3.91
N VAL A 106 6.03 9.28 3.09
CA VAL A 106 4.87 10.08 3.50
C VAL A 106 3.65 9.16 3.54
N PRO A 107 3.03 8.93 4.71
CA PRO A 107 1.83 8.10 4.78
C PRO A 107 0.65 8.84 4.13
N ILE A 108 -0.11 8.12 3.31
CA ILE A 108 -1.33 8.61 2.64
C ILE A 108 -2.58 7.85 3.07
N VAL A 109 -2.39 6.65 3.63
CA VAL A 109 -3.44 5.87 4.31
C VAL A 109 -2.83 5.41 5.63
N ASP A 110 -3.53 5.65 6.74
CA ASP A 110 -3.10 5.26 8.09
C ASP A 110 -3.12 3.73 8.29
N ASN A 111 -2.92 3.23 9.51
CA ASN A 111 -2.96 1.80 9.81
C ASN A 111 -4.36 1.23 10.08
N LYS A 112 -5.42 2.01 9.85
CA LYS A 112 -6.80 1.57 9.92
C LYS A 112 -7.44 1.49 8.53
N GLY A 113 -6.69 1.84 7.49
CA GLY A 113 -7.18 1.95 6.12
C GLY A 113 -7.89 3.26 5.80
N CYS A 114 -7.70 4.29 6.63
CA CYS A 114 -8.28 5.60 6.42
C CYS A 114 -7.33 6.54 5.70
N VAL A 115 -7.86 7.25 4.71
CA VAL A 115 -7.10 8.22 3.90
C VAL A 115 -6.76 9.45 4.73
N LEU A 116 -5.47 9.80 4.76
CA LEU A 116 -4.94 10.91 5.57
C LEU A 116 -4.97 12.27 4.87
N ASP A 117 -5.02 12.28 3.54
CA ASP A 117 -5.10 13.49 2.73
C ASP A 117 -6.01 13.28 1.50
N PRO A 118 -7.28 13.68 1.59
CA PRO A 118 -8.26 13.59 0.50
C PRO A 118 -7.89 14.36 -0.77
N LEU A 119 -6.91 15.28 -0.71
CA LEU A 119 -6.41 15.99 -1.89
C LEU A 119 -5.45 15.12 -2.72
N LEU A 120 -4.80 14.14 -2.09
CA LEU A 120 -3.84 13.25 -2.74
C LEU A 120 -4.47 11.95 -3.20
N LEU A 121 -5.38 11.40 -2.39
CA LEU A 121 -6.05 10.13 -2.65
C LEU A 121 -7.52 10.27 -2.25
N SER A 122 -8.45 9.79 -3.06
CA SER A 122 -9.86 9.68 -2.67
C SER A 122 -10.08 8.54 -1.67
N ASP A 123 -11.24 8.55 -1.02
CA ASP A 123 -11.66 7.43 -0.17
C ASP A 123 -11.61 6.11 -0.93
N ILE A 124 -11.20 5.05 -0.23
CA ILE A 124 -11.01 3.74 -0.85
C ILE A 124 -12.36 3.06 -1.00
N GLU A 125 -12.73 2.79 -2.25
CA GLU A 125 -13.94 2.07 -2.59
C GLU A 125 -13.67 0.57 -2.72
N TYR A 126 -14.36 -0.23 -1.92
CA TYR A 126 -14.26 -1.69 -1.95
C TYR A 126 -15.37 -2.29 -2.81
N ASP A 127 -15.01 -3.18 -3.73
CA ASP A 127 -15.97 -4.05 -4.39
C ASP A 127 -16.29 -5.22 -3.45
N ASN A 128 -17.57 -5.41 -3.15
CA ASN A 128 -17.99 -6.49 -2.25
C ASN A 128 -18.08 -7.86 -2.96
N GLN A 129 -18.19 -7.84 -4.30
CA GLN A 129 -18.34 -9.03 -5.14
C GLN A 129 -16.99 -9.51 -5.69
N ALA A 130 -16.10 -8.59 -6.04
CA ALA A 130 -14.71 -8.87 -6.41
C ALA A 130 -13.78 -8.53 -5.23
N ILE A 131 -12.74 -9.33 -4.96
CA ILE A 131 -11.74 -9.01 -3.92
C ILE A 131 -10.80 -7.87 -4.40
N THR A 132 -11.40 -6.70 -4.61
CA THR A 132 -10.84 -5.56 -5.33
C THR A 132 -11.20 -4.26 -4.63
N ALA A 133 -10.27 -3.31 -4.63
CA ALA A 133 -10.46 -1.97 -4.10
C ALA A 133 -9.91 -0.94 -5.08
N TYR A 134 -10.50 0.25 -5.04
CA TYR A 134 -10.20 1.36 -5.94
C TYR A 134 -10.02 2.65 -5.18
N ALA A 135 -9.10 3.49 -5.63
CA ALA A 135 -9.02 4.88 -5.22
C ALA A 135 -8.53 5.73 -6.39
N GLU A 136 -9.17 6.87 -6.61
CA GLU A 136 -8.72 7.87 -7.57
C GLU A 136 -7.68 8.81 -6.92
N THR A 137 -6.64 9.15 -7.67
CA THR A 137 -5.65 10.17 -7.32
C THR A 137 -5.58 11.20 -8.43
N ARG A 138 -5.57 12.48 -8.04
CA ARG A 138 -5.18 13.56 -8.94
C ARG A 138 -3.67 13.72 -8.86
N VAL A 139 -2.98 13.43 -9.96
CA VAL A 139 -1.51 13.40 -10.00
C VAL A 139 -0.94 14.73 -9.53
N PHE A 140 -0.18 14.65 -8.45
CA PHE A 140 0.49 15.76 -7.81
C PHE A 140 2.01 15.58 -7.93
N LYS A 141 2.73 16.69 -7.81
CA LYS A 141 4.19 16.69 -7.78
C LYS A 141 4.65 17.43 -6.54
N TYR A 142 5.48 16.78 -5.73
CA TYR A 142 6.32 17.49 -4.76
C TYR A 142 7.39 18.27 -5.53
N SER A 143 7.63 19.54 -5.16
CA SER A 143 8.65 20.37 -5.82
C SER A 143 9.96 19.59 -5.92
N ASP A 144 10.53 19.56 -7.12
CA ASP A 144 11.81 18.92 -7.47
C ASP A 144 11.85 17.37 -7.57
N LYS A 145 10.72 16.66 -7.46
CA LYS A 145 10.69 15.19 -7.60
C LYS A 145 10.07 14.72 -8.92
N ILE A 146 10.76 13.81 -9.62
CA ILE A 146 10.37 13.34 -10.97
C ILE A 146 9.61 12.00 -10.92
N GLN A 147 9.78 11.21 -9.85
CA GLN A 147 9.18 9.89 -9.70
C GLN A 147 8.66 9.68 -8.27
N LEU A 148 7.50 9.04 -8.15
CA LEU A 148 6.87 8.67 -6.89
C LEU A 148 6.67 7.15 -6.85
N TYR A 149 6.90 6.55 -5.69
CA TYR A 149 6.73 5.11 -5.44
C TYR A 149 5.64 4.93 -4.40
N PHE A 150 4.55 4.30 -4.80
CA PHE A 150 3.44 3.98 -3.90
C PHE A 150 3.62 2.56 -3.37
N THR A 151 3.56 2.41 -2.05
CA THR A 151 3.63 1.11 -1.40
C THR A 151 2.48 0.97 -0.42
N CYS A 152 1.72 -0.12 -0.55
CA CYS A 152 0.56 -0.41 0.28
C CYS A 152 0.64 -1.79 0.91
N THR A 153 0.10 -1.90 2.11
CA THR A 153 -0.12 -3.15 2.82
C THR A 153 -1.59 -3.53 2.70
N ILE A 154 -1.85 -4.75 2.24
CA ILE A 154 -3.21 -5.31 2.16
C ILE A 154 -3.37 -6.28 3.33
N GLN A 155 -4.42 -6.08 4.13
CA GLN A 155 -4.83 -7.02 5.17
C GLN A 155 -5.98 -7.88 4.64
N LEU A 156 -5.90 -9.18 4.91
CA LEU A 156 -6.94 -10.14 4.58
C LEU A 156 -7.78 -10.46 5.82
N CYS A 157 -9.09 -10.55 5.65
CA CYS A 157 -10.03 -11.05 6.65
C CYS A 157 -10.81 -12.24 6.08
N VAL A 158 -11.26 -13.17 6.93
CA VAL A 158 -12.07 -14.32 6.49
C VAL A 158 -13.55 -13.96 6.65
N LYS A 159 -14.34 -14.09 5.57
CA LYS A 159 -15.75 -13.70 5.52
C LYS A 159 -16.67 -14.60 6.36
N ASN A 160 -16.25 -15.83 6.66
CA ASN A 160 -17.04 -16.74 7.49
C ASN A 160 -17.34 -16.11 8.85
N ASP A 161 -18.57 -16.31 9.33
CA ASP A 161 -19.05 -15.82 10.62
C ASP A 161 -18.88 -14.31 10.84
N GLY A 162 -18.94 -13.51 9.76
CA GLY A 162 -18.86 -12.04 9.84
C GLY A 162 -17.46 -11.50 10.12
N GLY A 163 -16.40 -12.31 9.94
CA GLY A 163 -15.02 -11.90 10.27
C GLY A 163 -14.45 -10.71 9.48
N CYS A 164 -15.21 -10.15 8.54
CA CYS A 164 -14.87 -8.94 7.79
C CYS A 164 -15.76 -7.74 8.11
N ASP A 165 -16.85 -7.91 8.86
CA ASP A 165 -17.92 -6.90 8.99
C ASP A 165 -17.42 -5.62 9.68
N ASP A 166 -16.50 -5.75 10.64
CA ASP A 166 -15.85 -4.64 11.35
C ASP A 166 -14.44 -4.31 10.81
N VAL A 167 -14.08 -4.86 9.64
CA VAL A 167 -12.74 -4.70 9.03
C VAL A 167 -12.82 -3.85 7.77
N THR A 168 -13.79 -4.13 6.89
CA THR A 168 -13.93 -3.44 5.60
C THR A 168 -15.41 -3.18 5.28
N PRO A 169 -15.79 -1.96 4.88
CA PRO A 169 -14.95 -0.75 4.80
C PRO A 169 -14.58 -0.23 6.21
N PRO A 170 -13.43 0.45 6.36
CA PRO A 170 -13.02 0.99 7.65
C PRO A 170 -13.89 2.19 8.06
N ASP A 171 -14.07 2.37 9.37
CA ASP A 171 -14.71 3.56 9.95
C ASP A 171 -13.69 4.70 10.07
N CYS A 172 -13.93 5.78 9.32
CA CYS A 172 -13.03 6.92 9.17
C CYS A 172 -13.66 8.25 9.64
N ASP A 173 -14.69 8.22 10.50
CA ASP A 173 -15.39 9.43 10.96
C ASP A 173 -14.51 10.41 11.78
N ASN A 174 -13.35 9.96 12.31
CA ASN A 174 -12.47 10.75 13.19
C ASN A 174 -10.99 10.71 12.76
N VAL A 175 -10.72 10.86 11.46
CA VAL A 175 -9.33 10.89 10.96
C VAL A 175 -8.69 12.26 11.21
N GLU A 176 -7.54 12.29 11.88
CA GLU A 176 -6.69 13.47 11.92
C GLU A 176 -5.99 13.64 10.56
N TYR A 177 -6.58 14.45 9.68
CA TYR A 177 -5.97 14.76 8.39
C TYR A 177 -4.59 15.39 8.56
N LEU A 178 -3.64 15.01 7.69
CA LEU A 178 -2.33 15.65 7.61
C LEU A 178 -2.44 17.01 6.91
N THR A 179 -3.21 17.95 7.46
CA THR A 179 -3.34 19.33 6.93
C THR A 179 -2.23 20.28 7.41
N GLN A 180 -1.00 19.77 7.58
CA GLN A 180 0.14 20.60 7.95
C GLN A 180 1.25 20.49 6.91
N VAL A 181 1.20 21.37 5.91
CA VAL A 181 2.40 21.81 5.21
C VAL A 181 3.22 22.62 6.23
N PRO A 182 4.47 22.24 6.58
CA PRO A 182 5.36 23.13 7.30
C PRO A 182 5.61 24.37 6.43
N VAL A 183 5.37 25.56 7.00
CA VAL A 183 5.48 26.90 6.39
C VAL A 183 6.95 27.29 6.10
N GLU A 184 7.79 26.35 5.69
CA GLU A 184 9.23 26.56 5.57
C GLU A 184 9.71 26.27 4.13
N TYR A 185 9.06 26.89 3.14
CA TYR A 185 9.61 26.94 1.78
C TYR A 185 9.24 28.21 0.99
N SER A 186 8.71 29.25 1.65
CA SER A 186 8.22 30.46 0.95
C SER A 186 9.12 31.70 1.07
N SER A 187 10.38 31.60 1.49
CA SER A 187 11.22 32.80 1.76
C SER A 187 12.55 32.88 1.01
N LEU A 188 12.77 32.09 -0.03
CA LEU A 188 13.95 32.25 -0.90
C LEU A 188 13.50 32.32 -2.36
N ASP A 189 13.08 33.52 -2.78
CA ASP A 189 13.28 34.10 -4.12
C ASP A 189 12.30 35.24 -4.39
N ARG A 190 12.48 36.34 -3.65
CA ARG A 190 12.01 37.68 -4.07
C ARG A 190 13.12 38.69 -3.81
N ASP A 191 14.18 38.59 -4.60
CA ASP A 191 15.02 39.75 -4.88
C ASP A 191 15.88 39.50 -6.13
N HIS A 192 15.32 39.76 -7.32
CA HIS A 192 16.07 40.43 -8.41
C HIS A 192 15.17 40.84 -9.59
N ARG A 193 15.04 42.17 -9.71
CA ARG A 193 14.99 42.99 -10.94
C ARG A 193 13.83 42.82 -11.92
N ASP A 194 13.10 43.91 -12.13
CA ASP A 194 13.23 44.63 -13.39
C ASP A 194 12.95 46.13 -13.23
N ASP A 195 13.93 46.93 -13.66
CA ASP A 195 13.87 48.35 -13.95
C ASP A 195 13.61 48.49 -15.45
N SER A 196 12.54 49.18 -15.86
CA SER A 196 12.44 49.89 -17.14
C SER A 196 11.15 50.72 -17.23
N SER A 197 11.32 52.02 -16.99
CA SER A 197 10.71 53.16 -17.70
C SER A 197 9.48 52.91 -18.61
N SER A 198 8.38 53.61 -18.32
CA SER A 198 7.69 54.37 -19.37
C SER A 198 7.06 55.67 -18.83
N HIS A 199 7.59 56.79 -19.31
CA HIS A 199 6.85 58.03 -19.46
C HIS A 199 5.62 57.80 -20.35
N ILE A 200 4.47 58.39 -20.01
CA ILE A 200 3.64 59.21 -20.92
C ILE A 200 2.67 60.06 -20.07
N ARG A 201 2.74 61.37 -20.31
CA ARG A 201 1.82 62.41 -19.83
C ARG A 201 0.58 62.50 -20.72
N ARG A 202 -0.44 63.18 -20.18
CA ARG A 202 -1.63 63.85 -20.79
C ARG A 202 -2.89 62.97 -20.72
N HIS A 203 -4.06 63.46 -20.33
CA HIS A 203 -4.57 64.83 -20.19
C HIS A 203 -5.45 64.96 -18.94
#